data_AF-A0A0S8EGZ5-F1
#
_entry.id   AF-A0A0S8EGZ5-F1
#
_cell.length_a   1.000
_cell.length_b   1.000
_cell.length_c   1.000
_cell.angle_alpha   90.00
_cell.angle_beta   90.00
_cell.angle_gamma   90.00
#
_symmetry.space_group_name_H-M   'P 1'
#
loop_
_entity.id
_entity.type
_entity.pdbx_description
1 polymer ?
#
loop_
_entity_poly.entity_id
_entity_poly.type
_entity_poly.pdbx_seq_one_letter_code
_entity_poly.pdbx_strand_id
1 'polypeptide(L)' 'MERSQQTGVLIMAAAVLQMLLFLWAAARRSYMAVALPVMVALAAISALAFWIGWTMLTTESELEEELEEEAIP' A
#
# COMPACT_ATOMS: atom_id res chain seq x y z
N MET A 1 14.05 -8.70 8.63
CA MET A 1 13.33 -7.79 7.72
C MET A 1 14.26 -7.46 6.57
N GLU A 2 14.11 -8.16 5.45
CA GLU A 2 14.74 -7.77 4.20
C GLU A 2 14.31 -6.35 3.77
N ARG A 3 15.16 -5.76 2.92
CA ARG A 3 14.93 -4.42 2.33
C ARG A 3 13.62 -4.35 1.55
N SER A 4 13.18 -5.45 0.95
CA SER A 4 11.92 -5.63 0.22
C SER A 4 10.69 -5.49 1.13
N GLN A 5 10.63 -6.23 2.24
CA GLN A 5 9.55 -6.09 3.23
C GLN A 5 9.49 -4.67 3.81
N GLN A 6 10.65 -4.07 4.12
CA GLN A 6 10.70 -2.70 4.62
C GLN A 6 10.19 -1.69 3.58
N THR A 7 10.45 -1.93 2.28
CA THR A 7 9.93 -1.13 1.18
C THR A 7 8.42 -1.29 1.03
N GLY A 8 7.89 -2.52 1.16
CA GLY A 8 6.45 -2.78 1.16
C GLY A 8 5.73 -2.03 2.29
N VAL A 9 6.27 -2.04 3.50
CA VAL A 9 5.75 -1.28 4.65
C VAL A 9 5.76 0.22 4.40
N LEU A 10 6.84 0.76 3.82
CA LEU A 10 6.92 2.17 3.44
C LEU A 10 5.86 2.57 2.40
N ILE A 11 5.62 1.74 1.40
CA ILE A 11 4.58 1.98 0.37
C ILE A 11 3.20 2.01 1.01
N MET A 12 2.88 1.05 1.88
CA MET A 12 1.59 1.02 2.59
C MET A 12 1.42 2.26 3.47
N ALA A 13 2.44 2.64 4.23
CA ALA A 13 2.40 3.82 5.11
C ALA A 13 2.21 5.11 4.30
N ALA A 14 2.92 5.26 3.17
CA ALA A 14 2.79 6.40 2.27
C ALA A 14 1.39 6.49 1.65
N ALA A 15 0.81 5.36 1.23
CA ALA A 15 -0.54 5.32 0.67
C ALA A 15 -1.60 5.76 1.69
N VAL A 16 -1.52 5.24 2.92
CA VAL A 16 -2.43 5.63 4.01
C VAL A 16 -2.29 7.12 4.34
N LEU A 17 -1.05 7.60 4.48
CA LEU A 17 -0.78 9.01 4.80
C LEU A 17 -1.31 9.94 3.69
N GLN A 18 -1.09 9.58 2.42
CA GLN A 18 -1.60 10.35 1.29
C GLN A 18 -3.13 10.43 1.29
N MET A 19 -3.83 9.32 1.57
CA MET A 19 -5.29 9.31 1.65
C MET A 19 -5.81 10.24 2.75
N LEU A 20 -5.17 10.23 3.92
CA LEU A 20 -5.51 11.12 5.04
C LEU A 20 -5.28 12.59 4.70
N LEU A 21 -4.15 12.92 4.07
CA LEU A 21 -3.85 14.29 3.63
C LEU A 21 -4.86 14.79 2.60
N PHE A 22 -5.23 13.93 1.64
CA PHE A 22 -6.25 14.27 0.65
C PHE A 22 -7.61 14.52 1.30
N LEU A 23 -8.04 13.64 2.21
CA LEU A 23 -9.33 13.79 2.90
C LEU A 23 -9.37 15.08 3.74
N TRP A 24 -8.27 15.40 4.42
CA TRP A 24 -8.13 16.65 5.18
C TRP A 24 -8.17 17.89 4.27
N ALA A 25 -7.47 17.85 3.12
CA ALA A 25 -7.49 18.93 2.14
C ALA A 25 -8.89 19.12 1.51
N ALA A 26 -9.57 18.02 1.19
CA ALA A 26 -10.93 18.02 0.69
C ALA A 26 -11.92 18.59 1.72
N ALA A 27 -11.77 18.26 3.01
CA ALA A 27 -12.61 18.79 4.08
C ALA A 27 -12.44 20.31 4.28
N ARG A 28 -11.26 20.88 3.98
CA ARG A 28 -11.01 22.33 4.09
C ARG A 28 -11.58 23.18 2.94
N ARG A 29 -11.92 22.61 1.78
CA ARG A 29 -12.42 23.35 0.61
C ARG A 29 -13.77 22.82 0.13
N SER A 30 -14.78 23.69 0.05
CA SER A 30 -16.12 23.39 -0.49
C SER A 30 -16.14 23.28 -2.04
N TYR A 31 -15.26 22.45 -2.62
CA TYR A 31 -15.26 22.13 -4.06
C TYR A 31 -15.61 20.65 -4.27
N MET A 32 -16.71 20.21 -3.67
CA MET A 32 -17.11 18.80 -3.62
C MET A 32 -17.29 18.17 -5.01
N ALA A 33 -17.69 18.95 -6.02
CA ALA A 33 -17.88 18.48 -7.40
C ALA A 33 -16.57 17.98 -8.05
N VAL A 34 -15.43 18.58 -7.71
CA VAL A 34 -14.11 18.17 -8.24
C VAL A 34 -13.39 17.22 -7.27
N ALA A 35 -13.63 17.38 -5.97
CA ALA A 35 -13.00 16.52 -4.95
C ALA A 35 -13.44 15.05 -5.08
N LEU A 36 -14.72 14.78 -5.38
CA LEU A 36 -15.26 13.43 -5.53
C LEU A 36 -14.53 12.56 -6.58
N PRO A 37 -14.39 12.97 -7.86
CA PRO A 37 -13.69 12.16 -8.84
C PRO A 37 -12.20 11.97 -8.51
N VAL A 38 -11.55 13.00 -7.97
CA VAL A 38 -10.14 12.92 -7.55
C VAL A 38 -9.98 11.96 -6.35
N MET A 39 -10.94 11.96 -5.43
CA MET A 39 -10.98 11.01 -4.31
C MET A 39 -11.04 9.57 -4.79
N VAL A 40 -11.89 9.28 -5.78
CA VAL A 40 -12.03 7.94 -6.34
C VAL A 40 -10.72 7.50 -7.00
N ALA A 41 -10.09 8.38 -7.80
CA ALA A 41 -8.81 8.08 -8.43
C ALA A 41 -7.69 7.82 -7.41
N LEU A 42 -7.58 8.67 -6.38
CA LEU A 42 -6.59 8.51 -5.31
C LEU A 42 -6.84 7.27 -4.47
N ALA A 43 -8.10 6.94 -4.17
CA ALA A 43 -8.47 5.73 -3.47
C ALA A 43 -8.05 4.48 -4.26
N ALA A 44 -8.28 4.47 -5.58
CA ALA A 44 -7.86 3.37 -6.45
C ALA A 44 -6.33 3.21 -6.46
N ILE A 45 -5.58 4.30 -6.61
CA ILE A 45 -4.10 4.27 -6.57
C ILE A 45 -3.61 3.78 -5.19
N SER A 46 -4.23 4.26 -4.11
CA SER A 46 -3.86 3.86 -2.75
C SER A 46 -4.15 2.38 -2.50
N ALA A 47 -5.28 1.86 -3.00
CA ALA A 47 -5.62 0.45 -2.92
C ALA A 47 -4.62 -0.42 -3.70
N LEU A 48 -4.20 0.02 -4.89
CA LEU A 48 -3.17 -0.68 -5.67
C LEU A 48 -1.81 -0.66 -4.95
N ALA A 49 -1.39 0.49 -4.42
CA ALA A 49 -0.15 0.61 -3.66
C ALA A 49 -0.18 -0.28 -2.39
N PHE A 50 -1.32 -0.32 -1.70
CA PHE A 50 -1.53 -1.19 -0.55
C PHE A 50 -1.45 -2.68 -0.95
N TRP A 51 -2.09 -3.06 -2.06
CA TRP A 51 -2.00 -4.42 -2.60
C TRP A 51 -0.55 -4.82 -2.93
N ILE A 52 0.19 -3.93 -3.59
CA ILE A 52 1.61 -4.18 -3.92
C ILE A 52 2.43 -4.37 -2.63
N GLY A 53 2.27 -3.49 -1.65
CA GLY A 53 2.94 -3.62 -0.36
C GLY A 53 2.61 -4.92 0.37
N TRP A 54 1.35 -5.36 0.32
CA TRP A 54 0.90 -6.64 0.85
C TRP A 54 1.59 -7.82 0.14
N THR A 55 1.60 -7.83 -1.20
CA THR A 55 2.25 -8.92 -1.96
C THR A 55 3.75 -9.02 -1.68
N MET A 56 4.46 -7.90 -1.54
CA MET A 56 5.89 -7.91 -1.18
C MET A 56 6.14 -8.47 0.22
N LEU A 57 5.19 -8.31 1.13
CA LEU A 57 5.27 -8.87 2.48
C LEU A 57 5.02 -10.38 2.50
N THR A 58 4.06 -10.87 1.69
CA THR A 58 3.65 -12.29 1.72
C THR A 58 4.48 -13.18 0.81
N THR A 59 4.94 -12.69 -0.35
CA THR A 59 5.67 -13.52 -1.31
C THR A 59 7.08 -13.88 -0.82
N GLU A 60 7.74 -13.02 -0.05
CA GLU A 60 9.08 -13.34 0.47
C GLU A 60 9.04 -14.38 1.59
N SER A 61 8.00 -14.37 2.44
CA SER A 61 7.82 -15.40 3.46
C SER A 61 7.51 -16.77 2.86
N GLU A 62 6.71 -16.84 1.80
CA GLU A 62 6.43 -18.11 1.09
C GLU A 62 7.69 -18.67 0.42
N LEU A 63 8.52 -17.81 -0.18
CA LEU A 63 9.79 -18.21 -0.77
C LEU A 63 10.79 -18.75 0.28
N GLU A 64 10.84 -18.13 1.46
CA GLU A 64 11.72 -18.57 2.55
C GLU A 64 11.25 -19.91 3.12
N GLU A 65 9.93 -20.13 3.29
CA GLU A 65 9.36 -21.42 3.71
C GLU A 65 9.60 -22.55 2.68
N GLU A 66 9.42 -22.30 1.37
CA GLU A 66 9.72 -23.30 0.32
C GLU A 66 11.19 -23.72 0.32
N LEU A 67 12.12 -22.78 0.52
CA LEU A 67 13.55 -23.07 0.58
C LEU A 67 13.94 -23.86 1.84
N GLU A 68 13.29 -23.62 2.98
CA GLU A 68 13.48 -24.39 4.20
C GLU A 68 12.93 -25.83 4.08
N GLU A 69 11.78 -26.01 3.44
CA GLU A 69 11.16 -27.32 3.22
C GLU A 69 11.95 -28.18 2.21
N GLU A 70 12.51 -27.57 1.15
CA GLU A 70 13.40 -28.26 0.19
C GLU A 70 14.78 -28.60 0.79
N ALA A 71 15.21 -27.86 1.82
CA ALA A 71 16.47 -28.11 2.53
C ALA A 71 16.40 -29.25 3.56
N ILE A 72 15.19 -29.73 3.90
CA ILE A 72 14.98 -30.91 4.76
C ILE A 72 14.52 -32.08 3.86
N PRO A 73 15.41 -33.06 3.56
CA PRO A 73 15.14 -34.13 2.58
C PRO A 73 14.09 -35.16 3.02
#